data_AF-A0A7C8IUI5-F1
#
_entry.id   AF-A0A7C8IUI5-F1
#
_cell.length_a   1.000
_cell.length_b   1.000
_cell.length_c   1.000
_cell.angle_alpha   90.00
_cell.angle_beta   90.00
_cell.angle_gamma   90.00
#
_symmetry.space_group_name_H-M   'P 1'
#
loop_
_entity.id
_entity.type
_entity.pdbx_description
1 polymer ?
#
loop_
_entity_poly.entity_id
_entity_poly.type
_entity_poly.pdbx_seq_one_letter_code
_entity_poly.pdbx_strand_id
1 'polypeptide(L)'
;MGNHSSGSKHKKSKTSHLDKNKDGSKSSTSTRNPPSSYGGYLSLSFLFVVNELLLDPHARPNLDQWGTAMPPFDSNHYEGEAAGTVFRYHDGVVEVARGYYWERDVINLNSTMRPAGSIYLAGGDDGRDPPWEMTKYSQYTVFNCWRPLPCVYMENDPLCTRIGPYSNGPPLTLMSFEEPDITGITHITTGGSSQVVAGRDPTWIPSLVPEMFRNPDRNAPVSRGLGGLLPVIIGQMALTQPHGHTDRPFLSRWWHNGHWRRRDLGTTVSHPLSIRGVVVHVALDEFENREGSTKETLENFEAGAVVREN
;
A
#
# COMPACT_ATOMS: atom_id res chain seq x y z
N MET A 1 78.34 -37.96 14.80
CA MET A 1 77.13 -37.20 15.18
C MET A 1 77.47 -36.51 16.50
N GLY A 2 77.52 -35.18 16.64
CA GLY A 2 76.97 -34.13 15.79
C GLY A 2 76.26 -33.06 16.64
N ASN A 3 76.88 -32.59 17.74
CA ASN A 3 77.74 -31.38 17.85
C ASN A 3 76.97 -30.07 18.14
N HIS A 4 77.25 -29.47 19.32
CA HIS A 4 77.07 -28.04 19.68
C HIS A 4 75.63 -27.46 19.70
N SER A 5 75.33 -26.32 20.36
CA SER A 5 75.82 -25.70 21.62
C SER A 5 74.89 -24.52 22.02
N SER A 6 75.20 -23.83 23.14
CA SER A 6 74.81 -22.45 23.54
C SER A 6 73.93 -21.58 22.59
N GLY A 7 72.98 -20.74 23.04
CA GLY A 7 72.72 -20.20 24.40
C GLY A 7 72.92 -18.66 24.48
N SER A 8 72.32 -18.01 25.50
CA SER A 8 72.65 -16.64 26.00
C SER A 8 72.05 -15.36 25.31
N LYS A 9 71.08 -14.74 26.02
CA LYS A 9 71.03 -13.32 26.48
C LYS A 9 70.88 -12.09 25.53
N HIS A 10 69.96 -11.21 25.96
CA HIS A 10 69.99 -9.72 26.03
C HIS A 10 69.96 -8.80 24.78
N LYS A 11 68.89 -7.99 24.69
CA LYS A 11 68.80 -6.49 24.76
C LYS A 11 67.31 -6.10 24.53
N LYS A 12 66.64 -5.10 25.11
CA LYS A 12 66.93 -3.88 25.92
C LYS A 12 67.18 -2.54 25.16
N SER A 13 66.10 -1.97 24.62
CA SER A 13 65.82 -0.52 24.38
C SER A 13 64.28 -0.34 24.36
N LYS A 14 63.64 0.70 24.92
CA LYS A 14 63.69 2.16 24.63
C LYS A 14 63.31 2.46 23.16
N THR A 15 62.42 3.40 22.79
CA THR A 15 61.63 4.45 23.50
C THR A 15 60.50 4.94 22.54
N SER A 16 59.52 5.84 22.80
CA SER A 16 59.11 6.72 23.92
C SER A 16 57.75 7.39 23.60
N HIS A 17 57.03 7.93 24.61
CA HIS A 17 55.91 8.91 24.51
C HIS A 17 54.58 8.39 23.87
N LEU A 18 53.40 8.98 24.10
CA LEU A 18 53.02 10.20 24.87
C LEU A 18 51.63 10.01 25.53
N ASP A 19 51.34 10.79 26.56
CA ASP A 19 50.11 10.74 27.36
C ASP A 19 48.83 11.14 26.61
N LYS A 20 47.68 10.60 27.07
CA LYS A 20 46.42 11.36 27.13
C LYS A 20 45.50 10.85 28.23
N ASN A 21 44.99 11.78 29.04
CA ASN A 21 44.22 11.50 30.24
C ASN A 21 42.75 11.18 29.98
N LYS A 22 42.15 10.50 30.96
CA LYS A 22 40.71 10.23 31.05
C LYS A 22 39.85 11.49 31.23
N ASP A 23 38.65 11.41 30.64
CA ASP A 23 37.33 11.67 31.24
C ASP A 23 37.24 12.76 32.33
N GLY A 24 36.55 13.87 32.05
CA GLY A 24 36.36 14.89 33.10
C GLY A 24 35.58 16.18 32.83
N SER A 25 34.59 16.25 31.93
CA SER A 25 33.73 17.45 31.88
C SER A 25 32.28 17.26 31.42
N LYS A 26 31.38 17.48 32.39
CA LYS A 26 30.13 18.26 32.29
C LYS A 26 29.13 17.89 31.19
N SER A 27 28.04 17.26 31.64
CA SER A 27 26.71 17.44 31.06
C SER A 27 26.40 18.91 30.77
N SER A 28 25.89 19.18 29.58
CA SER A 28 25.18 20.40 29.24
C SER A 28 23.97 20.03 28.38
N THR A 29 22.77 20.05 28.98
CA THR A 29 21.52 19.67 28.31
C THR A 29 21.16 20.69 27.22
N SER A 30 21.67 20.48 26.02
CA SER A 30 21.32 21.28 24.84
C SER A 30 20.01 20.76 24.26
N THR A 31 18.88 21.31 24.72
CA THR A 31 17.57 21.16 24.06
C THR A 31 17.59 21.87 22.71
N ARG A 32 18.16 21.20 21.70
CA ARG A 32 17.96 21.56 20.30
C ARG A 32 16.53 21.24 19.91
N ASN A 33 15.65 22.23 20.07
CA ASN A 33 14.42 22.28 19.29
C ASN A 33 14.81 22.14 17.80
N PRO A 34 14.15 21.26 17.02
CA PRO A 34 14.38 21.22 15.58
C PRO A 34 14.00 22.58 14.97
N PRO A 35 14.73 23.07 13.94
CA PRO A 35 14.44 24.35 13.33
C PRO A 35 13.07 24.31 12.65
N SER A 36 12.13 25.11 13.16
CA SER A 36 10.87 25.40 12.49
C SER A 36 11.10 26.15 11.16
N SER A 37 10.11 26.07 10.27
CA SER A 37 10.03 26.72 8.95
C SER A 37 11.01 26.22 7.86
N TYR A 38 10.50 25.34 7.01
CA TYR A 38 10.95 25.14 5.62
C TYR A 38 9.73 24.85 4.73
N GLY A 39 9.23 25.87 4.02
CA GLY A 39 8.13 25.75 3.05
C GLY A 39 6.73 25.58 3.67
N GLY A 40 5.78 26.40 3.22
CA GLY A 40 4.35 26.23 3.52
C GLY A 40 3.72 25.16 2.62
N TYR A 41 4.22 23.93 2.68
CA TYR A 41 3.54 22.80 2.05
C TYR A 41 2.32 22.45 2.88
N LEU A 42 1.15 22.37 2.24
CA LEU A 42 -0.07 21.91 2.87
C LEU A 42 0.10 20.42 3.22
N SER A 43 -0.18 20.07 4.48
CA SER A 43 -0.11 18.70 4.99
C SER A 43 -0.97 17.78 4.14
N LEU A 44 -0.45 16.64 3.65
CA LEU A 44 -1.28 15.71 2.89
C LEU A 44 -2.02 14.78 3.86
N SER A 45 -3.34 14.81 3.82
CA SER A 45 -4.15 13.71 4.37
C SER A 45 -5.26 13.26 3.45
N PHE A 46 -5.79 12.07 3.71
CA PHE A 46 -6.99 11.50 3.09
C PHE A 46 -7.52 10.36 3.98
N LEU A 47 -8.80 10.03 3.77
CA LEU A 47 -9.47 8.91 4.40
C LEU A 47 -9.49 7.72 3.42
N PHE A 48 -9.35 6.51 3.94
CA PHE A 48 -9.54 5.30 3.14
C PHE A 48 -10.10 4.13 3.96
N VAL A 49 -10.76 3.20 3.28
CA VAL A 49 -11.20 1.93 3.84
C VAL A 49 -10.94 0.79 2.86
N VAL A 50 -10.72 -0.41 3.39
CA VAL A 50 -10.51 -1.64 2.62
C VAL A 50 -11.48 -2.70 3.09
N ASN A 51 -12.54 -2.94 2.32
CA ASN A 51 -13.52 -3.99 2.59
C ASN A 51 -13.09 -5.27 1.89
N GLU A 52 -13.21 -6.41 2.56
CA GLU A 52 -12.92 -7.71 1.94
C GLU A 52 -14.16 -8.29 1.27
N LEU A 53 -14.09 -8.59 -0.03
CA LEU A 53 -15.22 -9.16 -0.77
C LEU A 53 -15.46 -10.62 -0.36
N LEU A 54 -16.73 -10.92 -0.09
CA LEU A 54 -17.21 -12.26 0.17
C LEU A 54 -17.72 -12.84 -1.15
N LEU A 55 -16.97 -13.77 -1.74
CA LEU A 55 -17.33 -14.45 -2.98
C LEU A 55 -18.18 -15.69 -2.66
N ASP A 56 -19.23 -15.93 -3.45
CA ASP A 56 -20.06 -17.14 -3.34
C ASP A 56 -19.19 -18.41 -3.54
N PRO A 57 -19.08 -19.30 -2.53
CA PRO A 57 -18.26 -20.52 -2.61
C PRO A 57 -18.86 -21.61 -3.51
N HIS A 58 -20.08 -21.40 -4.02
CA HIS A 58 -20.78 -22.28 -4.95
C HIS A 58 -20.88 -21.70 -6.37
N ALA A 59 -20.52 -20.43 -6.56
CA ALA A 59 -20.40 -19.82 -7.88
C ALA A 59 -19.38 -20.58 -8.74
N ARG A 60 -19.71 -20.77 -10.02
CA ARG A 60 -18.74 -21.33 -10.97
C ARG A 60 -17.64 -20.28 -11.21
N PRO A 61 -16.35 -20.65 -11.10
CA PRO A 61 -15.28 -19.71 -11.42
C PRO A 61 -15.38 -19.31 -12.88
N ASN A 62 -15.29 -18.01 -13.15
CA ASN A 62 -14.95 -17.55 -14.48
C ASN A 62 -13.54 -18.04 -14.81
N LEU A 63 -13.29 -18.37 -16.08
CA LEU A 63 -11.96 -18.75 -16.55
C LEU A 63 -11.51 -17.78 -17.65
N ASP A 64 -10.22 -17.47 -17.70
CA ASP A 64 -9.61 -16.85 -18.88
C ASP A 64 -9.45 -17.87 -20.04
N GLN A 65 -8.89 -17.42 -21.17
CA GLN A 65 -8.63 -18.28 -22.34
C GLN A 65 -7.56 -19.36 -22.14
N TRP A 66 -6.87 -19.38 -20.99
CA TRP A 66 -5.85 -20.35 -20.60
C TRP A 66 -6.28 -21.26 -19.44
N GLY A 67 -7.47 -21.03 -18.86
CA GLY A 67 -8.00 -21.77 -17.72
C GLY A 67 -7.63 -21.21 -16.34
N THR A 68 -7.09 -19.98 -16.24
CA THR A 68 -6.89 -19.30 -14.95
C THR A 68 -8.23 -18.86 -14.38
N ALA A 69 -8.43 -19.05 -13.08
CA ALA A 69 -9.63 -18.57 -12.39
C ALA A 69 -9.65 -17.03 -12.32
N MET A 70 -10.74 -16.44 -12.81
CA MET A 70 -11.01 -15.00 -12.86
C MET A 70 -12.10 -14.59 -11.87
N PRO A 71 -12.11 -13.33 -11.38
CA PRO A 71 -13.15 -12.81 -10.51
C PRO A 71 -14.57 -13.00 -11.09
N PRO A 72 -15.60 -13.20 -10.26
CA PRO A 72 -16.98 -13.29 -10.74
C PRO A 72 -17.43 -11.99 -11.43
N PHE A 73 -18.05 -12.11 -12.62
CA PHE A 73 -18.44 -10.95 -13.44
C PHE A 73 -19.83 -10.40 -13.10
N ASP A 74 -20.64 -11.14 -12.33
CA ASP A 74 -21.94 -10.69 -11.86
C ASP A 74 -21.91 -10.48 -10.34
N SER A 75 -22.42 -9.33 -9.91
CA SER A 75 -22.89 -9.02 -8.55
C SER A 75 -23.54 -10.20 -7.80
N ASN A 76 -24.31 -11.04 -8.51
CA ASN A 76 -24.97 -12.24 -7.95
C ASN A 76 -24.01 -13.27 -7.33
N HIS A 77 -22.74 -13.30 -7.71
CA HIS A 77 -21.74 -14.24 -7.21
C HIS A 77 -20.90 -13.69 -6.05
N TYR A 78 -21.39 -12.63 -5.40
CA TYR A 78 -20.79 -12.05 -4.20
C TYR A 78 -21.82 -12.04 -3.05
N GLU A 79 -21.51 -12.73 -1.96
CA GLU A 79 -22.31 -12.72 -0.73
C GLU A 79 -22.27 -11.36 -0.02
N GLY A 80 -21.33 -10.48 -0.41
CA GLY A 80 -21.22 -9.10 0.06
C GLY A 80 -19.77 -8.70 0.31
N GLU A 81 -19.56 -7.98 1.40
CA GLU A 81 -18.23 -7.61 1.90
C GLU A 81 -18.19 -7.71 3.43
N ALA A 82 -17.01 -7.94 3.99
CA ALA A 82 -16.69 -7.59 5.36
C ALA A 82 -16.17 -6.14 5.38
N ALA A 83 -16.91 -5.25 6.04
CA ALA A 83 -16.56 -3.83 6.14
C ALA A 83 -15.22 -3.63 6.89
N GLY A 84 -14.35 -2.80 6.33
CA GLY A 84 -13.05 -2.48 6.90
C GLY A 84 -13.09 -1.42 8.00
N THR A 85 -11.96 -1.25 8.69
CA THR A 85 -11.72 -0.06 9.52
C THR A 85 -11.38 1.14 8.63
N VAL A 86 -11.97 2.31 8.90
CA VAL A 86 -11.57 3.55 8.23
C VAL A 86 -10.25 4.06 8.81
N PHE A 87 -9.30 4.35 7.92
CA PHE A 87 -7.98 4.90 8.25
C PHE A 87 -7.85 6.32 7.70
N ARG A 88 -7.12 7.15 8.44
CA ARG A 88 -6.58 8.42 7.96
C ARG A 88 -5.10 8.22 7.64
N TYR A 89 -4.70 8.55 6.42
CA TYR A 89 -3.31 8.86 6.11
C TYR A 89 -3.09 10.35 6.41
N HIS A 90 -1.99 10.72 7.07
CA HIS A 90 -1.60 12.11 7.32
C HIS A 90 -0.06 12.20 7.32
N ASP A 91 0.53 12.87 6.32
CA ASP A 91 1.97 13.06 6.10
C ASP A 91 2.85 11.81 6.29
N GLY A 92 2.34 10.64 5.87
CA GLY A 92 3.04 9.36 5.97
C GLY A 92 2.80 8.57 7.26
N VAL A 93 1.95 9.07 8.17
CA VAL A 93 1.40 8.29 9.27
C VAL A 93 0.04 7.75 8.85
N VAL A 94 -0.23 6.47 9.14
CA VAL A 94 -1.56 5.87 8.96
C VAL A 94 -2.11 5.50 10.35
N GLU A 95 -3.26 6.04 10.69
CA GLU A 95 -3.95 5.83 11.98
C GLU A 95 -5.46 5.60 11.77
N VAL A 96 -6.14 5.04 12.76
CA VAL A 96 -7.60 4.79 12.68
C VAL A 96 -8.34 6.12 12.77
N ALA A 97 -9.20 6.40 11.77
CA ALA A 97 -10.00 7.62 11.71
C ALA A 97 -11.18 7.52 12.70
N ARG A 98 -10.97 7.93 13.95
CA ARG A 98 -12.00 7.89 14.99
C ARG A 98 -13.16 8.82 14.64
N GLY A 99 -14.39 8.35 14.85
CA GLY A 99 -15.60 9.06 14.43
C GLY A 99 -16.00 8.78 12.97
N TYR A 100 -15.12 8.18 12.16
CA TYR A 100 -15.42 7.79 10.80
C TYR A 100 -15.74 6.29 10.70
N TYR A 101 -16.66 5.94 9.82
CA TYR A 101 -17.08 4.57 9.57
C TYR A 101 -17.46 4.37 8.10
N TRP A 102 -17.57 3.11 7.67
CA TRP A 102 -18.06 2.74 6.35
C TRP A 102 -19.50 2.23 6.47
N GLU A 103 -20.37 2.72 5.59
CA GLU A 103 -21.76 2.27 5.50
C GLU A 103 -22.21 2.21 4.04
N ARG A 104 -23.28 1.45 3.79
CA ARG A 104 -24.04 1.42 2.54
C ARG A 104 -25.48 1.79 2.86
N ASP A 105 -26.13 2.48 1.93
CA ASP A 105 -27.57 2.73 2.01
C ASP A 105 -28.37 1.42 2.17
N VAL A 106 -29.63 1.56 2.60
CA VAL A 106 -30.55 0.43 2.83
C VAL A 106 -30.64 -0.46 1.59
N ILE A 107 -30.26 -1.73 1.75
CA ILE A 107 -30.30 -2.73 0.67
C ILE A 107 -31.75 -2.91 0.20
N ASN A 108 -32.02 -2.51 -1.05
CA ASN A 108 -33.27 -2.82 -1.72
C ASN A 108 -33.34 -4.33 -1.98
N LEU A 109 -34.12 -5.06 -1.18
CA LEU A 109 -34.29 -6.51 -1.28
C LEU A 109 -34.84 -7.02 -2.63
N ASN A 110 -35.32 -6.13 -3.50
CA ASN A 110 -35.75 -6.46 -4.87
C ASN A 110 -34.62 -6.27 -5.92
N SER A 111 -33.41 -5.89 -5.49
CA SER A 111 -32.23 -5.67 -6.33
C SER A 111 -31.12 -6.67 -5.96
N THR A 112 -30.52 -7.30 -6.97
CA THR A 112 -29.30 -8.12 -6.79
C THR A 112 -28.05 -7.24 -6.65
N MET A 113 -28.10 -6.01 -7.18
CA MET A 113 -27.05 -5.02 -7.05
C MET A 113 -27.26 -4.25 -5.74
N ARG A 114 -26.20 -4.11 -4.95
CA ARG A 114 -26.21 -3.32 -3.71
C ARG A 114 -26.08 -1.83 -4.02
N PRO A 115 -26.59 -0.94 -3.14
CA PRO A 115 -26.23 0.46 -3.21
C PRO A 115 -24.72 0.64 -2.97
N ALA A 116 -24.20 1.76 -3.46
CA ALA A 116 -22.84 2.19 -3.19
C ALA A 116 -22.62 2.33 -1.67
N GLY A 117 -21.36 2.15 -1.26
CA GLY A 117 -20.93 2.53 0.08
C GLY A 117 -20.01 3.73 0.03
N SER A 118 -19.99 4.45 1.14
CA SER A 118 -19.19 5.65 1.35
C SER A 118 -18.62 5.67 2.76
N ILE A 119 -17.59 6.48 2.95
CA ILE A 119 -17.07 6.81 4.27
C ILE A 119 -17.94 7.93 4.84
N TYR A 120 -18.43 7.75 6.07
CA TYR A 120 -19.23 8.74 6.79
C TYR A 120 -18.48 9.20 8.04
N LEU A 121 -18.59 10.49 8.36
CA LEU A 121 -18.31 11.04 9.69
C LEU A 121 -19.61 10.94 10.51
N ALA A 122 -19.53 10.31 11.68
CA ALA A 122 -20.64 10.26 12.61
C ALA A 122 -21.06 11.67 13.06
N GLY A 123 -22.37 11.90 13.18
CA GLY A 123 -22.93 13.09 13.81
C GLY A 123 -22.63 13.12 15.31
N GLY A 124 -22.91 14.26 15.95
CA GLY A 124 -22.69 14.44 17.39
C GLY A 124 -23.47 13.45 18.27
N ASP A 125 -22.94 13.14 19.46
CA ASP A 125 -23.50 12.18 20.42
C ASP A 125 -24.95 12.46 20.86
N ASP A 126 -25.48 13.66 20.60
CA ASP A 126 -26.87 14.03 20.91
C ASP A 126 -27.88 13.66 19.80
N GLY A 127 -27.41 13.10 18.69
CA GLY A 127 -28.22 12.62 17.57
C GLY A 127 -28.91 13.71 16.74
N ARG A 128 -28.48 14.96 16.84
CA ARG A 128 -29.09 16.09 16.09
C ARG A 128 -28.41 16.37 14.76
N ASP A 129 -27.09 16.21 14.70
CA ASP A 129 -26.36 16.29 13.45
C ASP A 129 -26.50 14.97 12.69
N PRO A 130 -26.83 14.99 11.39
CA PRO A 130 -26.81 13.77 10.57
C PRO A 130 -25.35 13.28 10.39
N PRO A 131 -25.14 12.00 10.04
CA PRO A 131 -23.85 11.57 9.53
C PRO A 131 -23.54 12.30 8.22
N TRP A 132 -22.29 12.72 8.05
CA TRP A 132 -21.83 13.44 6.87
C TRP A 132 -21.09 12.48 5.94
N GLU A 133 -21.53 12.36 4.70
CA GLU A 133 -20.82 11.59 3.66
C GLU A 133 -19.53 12.33 3.26
N MET A 134 -18.40 11.63 3.17
CA MET A 134 -17.14 12.22 2.73
C MET A 134 -17.04 12.27 1.21
N THR A 135 -16.47 13.33 0.65
CA THR A 135 -16.26 13.43 -0.80
C THR A 135 -15.31 12.32 -1.29
N LYS A 136 -15.84 11.31 -1.98
CA LYS A 136 -15.06 10.25 -2.64
C LYS A 136 -14.04 10.85 -3.61
N TYR A 137 -12.77 10.51 -3.44
CA TYR A 137 -11.69 10.80 -4.38
C TYR A 137 -11.67 9.74 -5.50
N SER A 138 -11.51 8.47 -5.14
CA SER A 138 -11.46 7.36 -6.09
C SER A 138 -11.78 6.02 -5.42
N GLN A 139 -12.19 5.03 -6.21
CA GLN A 139 -12.56 3.70 -5.71
C GLN A 139 -12.22 2.64 -6.75
N TYR A 140 -11.48 1.61 -6.33
CA TYR A 140 -11.18 0.45 -7.16
C TYR A 140 -11.43 -0.83 -6.38
N THR A 141 -11.80 -1.88 -7.10
CA THR A 141 -11.77 -3.24 -6.59
C THR A 141 -10.52 -3.94 -7.10
N VAL A 142 -9.76 -4.53 -6.18
CA VAL A 142 -8.46 -5.16 -6.44
C VAL A 142 -8.57 -6.64 -6.11
N PHE A 143 -8.17 -7.51 -7.03
CA PHE A 143 -8.17 -8.96 -6.86
C PHE A 143 -6.77 -9.54 -6.96
N ASN A 144 -6.55 -10.64 -6.25
CA ASN A 144 -5.41 -11.55 -6.40
C ASN A 144 -5.95 -12.91 -6.88
N CYS A 145 -5.56 -13.32 -8.10
CA CYS A 145 -6.19 -14.41 -8.86
C CYS A 145 -5.21 -15.56 -9.15
N TRP A 146 -4.40 -15.94 -8.16
CA TRP A 146 -3.34 -16.96 -8.28
C TRP A 146 -2.19 -16.51 -9.20
N ARG A 147 -1.09 -17.27 -9.16
CA ARG A 147 0.18 -17.00 -9.89
C ARG A 147 0.09 -16.56 -11.37
N PRO A 148 -0.82 -17.04 -12.25
CA PRO A 148 -0.84 -16.59 -13.65
C PRO A 148 -1.33 -15.15 -13.81
N LEU A 149 -2.24 -14.70 -12.93
CA LEU A 149 -2.86 -13.38 -12.94
C LEU A 149 -2.83 -12.80 -11.52
N PRO A 150 -1.65 -12.47 -10.98
CA PRO A 150 -1.48 -12.22 -9.55
C PRO A 150 -2.08 -10.88 -9.08
N CYS A 151 -2.38 -9.96 -10.00
CA CYS A 151 -3.25 -8.82 -9.74
C CYS A 151 -4.09 -8.45 -10.96
N VAL A 152 -5.41 -8.37 -10.77
CA VAL A 152 -6.33 -7.67 -11.68
C VAL A 152 -7.18 -6.70 -10.87
N TYR A 153 -7.60 -5.58 -11.46
CA TYR A 153 -8.45 -4.58 -10.81
C TYR A 153 -9.50 -4.01 -11.75
N MET A 154 -10.52 -3.39 -11.18
CA MET A 154 -11.51 -2.58 -11.88
C MET A 154 -11.72 -1.28 -11.10
N GLU A 155 -12.07 -0.21 -11.81
CA GLU A 155 -12.67 0.96 -11.19
C GLU A 155 -14.05 0.58 -10.60
N ASN A 156 -14.48 1.26 -9.53
CA ASN A 156 -15.75 1.01 -8.82
C ASN A 156 -15.81 -0.37 -8.14
N ASP A 157 -17.04 -0.83 -7.83
CA ASP A 157 -17.36 -1.94 -6.93
C ASP A 157 -18.28 -2.97 -7.63
N PRO A 158 -17.94 -4.27 -7.62
CA PRO A 158 -18.71 -5.34 -8.27
C PRO A 158 -20.02 -5.68 -7.54
N LEU A 159 -20.21 -5.24 -6.29
CA LEU A 159 -21.51 -5.34 -5.61
C LEU A 159 -22.52 -4.34 -6.22
N CYS A 160 -22.03 -3.24 -6.79
CA CYS A 160 -22.82 -2.14 -7.36
C CYS A 160 -22.83 -2.11 -8.90
N THR A 161 -22.02 -2.94 -9.56
CA THR A 161 -21.84 -2.92 -11.02
C THR A 161 -21.68 -4.34 -11.56
N ARG A 162 -22.12 -4.58 -12.79
CA ARG A 162 -21.73 -5.79 -13.55
C ARG A 162 -20.39 -5.55 -14.20
N ILE A 163 -19.55 -6.58 -14.24
CA ILE A 163 -18.18 -6.53 -14.78
C ILE A 163 -18.09 -7.28 -16.11
N GLY A 164 -17.02 -7.04 -16.86
CA GLY A 164 -16.58 -7.90 -17.96
C GLY A 164 -17.08 -7.48 -19.35
N PRO A 165 -16.62 -8.17 -20.41
CA PRO A 165 -16.62 -7.68 -21.80
C PRO A 165 -18.00 -7.62 -22.47
N TYR A 166 -19.05 -8.12 -21.81
CA TYR A 166 -20.44 -8.06 -22.27
C TYR A 166 -21.33 -7.24 -21.32
N SER A 167 -20.72 -6.46 -20.43
CA SER A 167 -21.40 -5.56 -19.50
C SER A 167 -21.20 -4.09 -19.91
N ASN A 168 -22.03 -3.21 -19.35
CA ASN A 168 -21.84 -1.75 -19.46
C ASN A 168 -20.95 -1.18 -18.34
N GLY A 169 -20.35 -2.03 -17.51
CA GLY A 169 -19.44 -1.62 -16.44
C GLY A 169 -17.97 -1.64 -16.87
N PRO A 170 -17.05 -1.11 -16.05
CA PRO A 170 -15.63 -1.11 -16.36
C PRO A 170 -15.07 -2.55 -16.44
N PRO A 171 -14.13 -2.81 -17.37
CA PRO A 171 -13.51 -4.13 -17.50
C PRO A 171 -12.54 -4.43 -16.35
N LEU A 172 -12.33 -5.71 -16.06
CA LEU A 172 -11.16 -6.13 -15.29
C LEU A 172 -9.90 -5.84 -16.12
N THR A 173 -9.00 -5.07 -15.51
CA THR A 173 -7.73 -4.64 -16.06
C THR A 173 -6.62 -5.45 -15.40
N LEU A 174 -5.70 -6.01 -16.21
CA LEU A 174 -4.47 -6.63 -15.71
C LEU A 174 -3.54 -5.53 -15.18
N MET A 175 -2.83 -5.79 -14.07
CA MET A 175 -1.81 -4.88 -13.56
C MET A 175 -0.84 -4.48 -14.67
N SER A 176 -0.83 -3.19 -14.96
CA SER A 176 -0.08 -2.55 -16.05
C SER A 176 0.48 -1.22 -15.56
N PHE A 177 1.59 -0.81 -16.16
CA PHE A 177 2.33 0.37 -15.76
C PHE A 177 2.47 1.35 -16.93
N GLU A 178 2.65 2.62 -16.61
CA GLU A 178 3.08 3.61 -17.60
C GLU A 178 4.46 3.23 -18.18
N GLU A 179 4.78 3.78 -19.35
CA GLU A 179 6.04 3.48 -20.05
C GLU A 179 7.24 3.91 -19.17
N PRO A 180 8.20 3.01 -18.84
CA PRO A 180 9.30 3.32 -17.92
C PRO A 180 10.13 4.53 -18.34
N ASP A 181 10.02 5.61 -17.57
CA ASP A 181 10.72 6.86 -17.82
C ASP A 181 12.10 6.94 -17.13
N ILE A 182 12.80 8.06 -17.33
CA ILE A 182 14.11 8.30 -16.72
C ILE A 182 14.06 8.61 -15.22
N THR A 183 12.87 8.81 -14.62
CA THR A 183 12.77 8.99 -13.17
C THR A 183 12.93 7.66 -12.44
N GLY A 184 12.46 6.55 -13.00
CA GLY A 184 12.44 5.26 -12.32
C GLY A 184 11.38 5.15 -11.21
N ILE A 185 10.38 6.04 -11.18
CA ILE A 185 9.15 5.83 -10.40
C ILE A 185 8.21 4.96 -11.26
N THR A 186 7.60 3.95 -10.67
CA THR A 186 6.64 3.08 -11.36
C THR A 186 5.22 3.58 -11.13
N HIS A 187 4.47 3.92 -12.18
CA HIS A 187 3.06 4.32 -12.03
C HIS A 187 2.13 3.19 -12.45
N ILE A 188 1.29 2.70 -11.51
CA ILE A 188 0.18 1.79 -11.82
C ILE A 188 -0.92 2.61 -12.50
N THR A 189 -1.40 2.16 -13.66
CA THR A 189 -2.40 2.89 -14.43
C THR A 189 -3.44 1.95 -15.06
N THR A 190 -4.51 2.50 -15.63
CA THR A 190 -5.55 1.71 -16.30
C THR A 190 -5.23 1.60 -17.79
N GLY A 191 -4.70 0.45 -18.22
CA GLY A 191 -4.32 0.21 -19.63
C GLY A 191 -2.93 0.70 -19.99
N GLY A 192 -1.97 0.59 -19.07
CA GLY A 192 -0.58 0.99 -19.30
C GLY A 192 0.12 0.16 -20.38
N SER A 193 1.03 0.78 -21.13
CA SER A 193 1.81 0.13 -22.20
C SER A 193 2.80 -0.90 -21.66
N SER A 194 3.28 -0.73 -20.43
CA SER A 194 4.28 -1.61 -19.83
C SER A 194 3.67 -2.75 -19.02
N GLN A 195 4.34 -3.91 -19.12
CA GLN A 195 4.12 -5.09 -18.28
C GLN A 195 5.27 -5.32 -17.29
N VAL A 196 6.19 -4.36 -17.17
CA VAL A 196 7.26 -4.36 -16.16
C VAL A 196 7.39 -3.00 -15.47
N VAL A 197 7.85 -3.03 -14.22
CA VAL A 197 8.01 -1.84 -13.39
C VAL A 197 9.11 -0.91 -13.91
N ALA A 198 9.07 0.36 -13.51
CA ALA A 198 10.11 1.32 -13.85
C ALA A 198 11.33 1.15 -12.95
N GLY A 199 12.48 1.05 -13.60
CA GLY A 199 13.77 0.90 -12.95
C GLY A 199 14.08 -0.50 -12.40
N ARG A 200 15.32 -0.66 -11.96
CA ARG A 200 15.87 -1.91 -11.41
C ARG A 200 15.89 -1.90 -9.88
N ASP A 201 15.98 -3.10 -9.31
CA ASP A 201 16.17 -3.39 -7.89
C ASP A 201 15.16 -2.76 -6.88
N PRO A 202 13.84 -2.62 -7.19
CA PRO A 202 12.86 -2.09 -6.24
C PRO A 202 12.71 -2.97 -4.98
N THR A 203 12.73 -2.33 -3.80
CA THR A 203 12.70 -2.98 -2.48
C THR A 203 11.31 -3.48 -2.08
N TRP A 204 10.25 -2.97 -2.71
CA TRP A 204 8.87 -3.40 -2.50
C TRP A 204 8.53 -4.70 -3.25
N ILE A 205 9.27 -5.09 -4.28
CA ILE A 205 9.12 -6.38 -4.98
C ILE A 205 9.94 -7.48 -4.26
N PRO A 206 9.39 -8.68 -3.98
CA PRO A 206 8.08 -9.20 -4.40
C PRO A 206 6.97 -9.04 -3.34
N SER A 207 7.17 -8.16 -2.34
CA SER A 207 6.32 -8.10 -1.14
C SER A 207 5.02 -7.31 -1.29
N LEU A 208 4.93 -6.42 -2.28
CA LEU A 208 3.76 -5.59 -2.59
C LEU A 208 3.31 -5.76 -4.04
N VAL A 209 4.26 -5.85 -4.98
CA VAL A 209 4.01 -6.15 -6.39
C VAL A 209 4.74 -7.45 -6.74
N PRO A 210 4.12 -8.40 -7.47
CA PRO A 210 4.69 -9.70 -7.81
C PRO A 210 6.02 -9.65 -8.59
N GLU A 211 6.90 -10.62 -8.31
CA GLU A 211 8.23 -10.77 -8.92
C GLU A 211 8.23 -10.77 -10.46
N MET A 212 7.17 -11.29 -11.10
CA MET A 212 7.07 -11.39 -12.56
C MET A 212 6.97 -10.03 -13.27
N PHE A 213 6.65 -8.95 -12.55
CA PHE A 213 6.66 -7.59 -13.08
C PHE A 213 8.04 -6.90 -12.96
N ARG A 214 9.07 -7.56 -12.39
CA ARG A 214 10.41 -6.96 -12.25
C ARG A 214 11.00 -6.63 -13.63
N ASN A 215 11.56 -5.42 -13.75
CA ASN A 215 12.25 -5.01 -14.97
C ASN A 215 13.49 -5.89 -15.24
N PRO A 216 13.62 -6.53 -16.42
CA PRO A 216 14.76 -7.38 -16.74
C PRO A 216 15.98 -6.60 -17.25
N ASP A 217 15.84 -5.32 -17.63
CA ASP A 217 16.97 -4.53 -18.11
C ASP A 217 17.87 -4.07 -16.95
N ARG A 218 19.15 -4.45 -17.04
CA ARG A 218 20.19 -4.07 -16.08
C ARG A 218 20.63 -2.62 -16.23
N ASN A 219 20.33 -1.99 -17.37
CA ASN A 219 20.65 -0.60 -17.67
C ASN A 219 19.53 0.39 -17.29
N ALA A 220 18.35 -0.12 -16.90
CA ALA A 220 17.27 0.68 -16.37
C ALA A 220 17.73 1.56 -15.19
N PRO A 221 17.13 2.75 -14.97
CA PRO A 221 17.44 3.58 -13.81
C PRO A 221 17.25 2.79 -12.50
N VAL A 222 17.91 3.20 -11.41
CA VAL A 222 17.57 2.63 -10.09
C VAL A 222 16.12 3.02 -9.78
N SER A 223 15.29 2.07 -9.35
CA SER A 223 13.90 2.39 -9.01
C SER A 223 13.84 3.41 -7.87
N ARG A 224 12.80 4.23 -7.85
CA ARG A 224 12.58 5.28 -6.83
C ARG A 224 11.28 5.09 -6.05
N GLY A 225 10.46 4.12 -6.46
CA GLY A 225 9.21 3.81 -5.80
C GLY A 225 8.08 3.42 -6.76
N LEU A 226 6.88 3.38 -6.18
CA LEU A 226 5.60 3.04 -6.79
C LEU A 226 4.60 4.19 -6.55
N GLY A 227 3.90 4.58 -7.60
CA GLY A 227 2.86 5.59 -7.65
C GLY A 227 1.75 5.18 -8.63
N GLY A 228 1.02 6.15 -9.15
CA GLY A 228 -0.24 5.92 -9.85
C GLY A 228 -1.36 5.52 -8.87
N LEU A 229 -2.32 4.71 -9.34
CA LEU A 229 -3.61 4.43 -8.68
C LEU A 229 -3.50 4.03 -7.19
N LEU A 230 -3.72 5.00 -6.29
CA LEU A 230 -3.62 4.87 -4.84
C LEU A 230 -4.54 3.78 -4.26
N PRO A 231 -5.82 3.64 -4.68
CA PRO A 231 -6.66 2.54 -4.20
C PRO A 231 -6.12 1.17 -4.60
N VAL A 232 -5.46 1.04 -5.76
CA VAL A 232 -4.83 -0.21 -6.20
C VAL A 232 -3.61 -0.54 -5.35
N ILE A 233 -2.77 0.46 -5.04
CA ILE A 233 -1.61 0.32 -4.15
C ILE A 233 -2.06 -0.11 -2.74
N ILE A 234 -3.06 0.56 -2.16
CA ILE A 234 -3.64 0.24 -0.85
C ILE A 234 -4.24 -1.18 -0.86
N GLY A 235 -4.94 -1.56 -1.93
CA GLY A 235 -5.51 -2.90 -2.09
C GLY A 235 -4.45 -4.00 -2.14
N GLN A 236 -3.32 -3.76 -2.83
CA GLN A 236 -2.17 -4.67 -2.80
C GLN A 236 -1.58 -4.79 -1.39
N MET A 237 -1.43 -3.69 -0.64
CA MET A 237 -0.94 -3.73 0.75
C MET A 237 -1.82 -4.64 1.62
N ALA A 238 -3.14 -4.48 1.54
CA ALA A 238 -4.11 -5.29 2.28
C ALA A 238 -4.12 -6.76 1.86
N LEU A 239 -4.09 -7.03 0.55
CA LEU A 239 -4.08 -8.40 -0.01
C LEU A 239 -2.80 -9.19 0.32
N THR A 240 -1.75 -8.54 0.85
CA THR A 240 -0.62 -9.29 1.42
C THR A 240 -1.03 -10.17 2.60
N GLN A 241 -2.08 -9.81 3.36
CA GLN A 241 -2.51 -10.52 4.56
C GLN A 241 -3.68 -11.48 4.29
N PRO A 242 -3.83 -12.55 5.09
CA PRO A 242 -4.94 -13.51 4.97
C PRO A 242 -6.33 -12.88 5.17
N HIS A 243 -7.37 -13.68 4.90
CA HIS A 243 -8.77 -13.31 5.14
C HIS A 243 -8.99 -12.78 6.57
N GLY A 244 -9.82 -11.75 6.72
CA GLY A 244 -10.16 -11.12 7.99
C GLY A 244 -9.05 -10.25 8.59
N HIS A 245 -7.96 -9.99 7.86
CA HIS A 245 -6.76 -9.28 8.35
C HIS A 245 -6.22 -8.22 7.36
N THR A 246 -7.08 -7.67 6.50
CA THR A 246 -6.76 -6.61 5.52
C THR A 246 -6.32 -5.28 6.15
N ASP A 247 -6.74 -5.04 7.40
CA ASP A 247 -6.44 -3.90 8.27
C ASP A 247 -5.01 -3.89 8.81
N ARG A 248 -4.43 -5.08 9.01
CA ARG A 248 -3.20 -5.32 9.75
C ARG A 248 -1.96 -4.57 9.23
N PRO A 249 -1.72 -4.37 7.91
CA PRO A 249 -0.56 -3.61 7.43
C PRO A 249 -0.57 -2.16 7.91
N PHE A 250 -1.77 -1.56 7.98
CA PHE A 250 -2.01 -0.18 8.38
C PHE A 250 -1.86 -0.03 9.89
N LEU A 251 -2.58 -0.85 10.68
CA LEU A 251 -2.45 -0.91 12.15
C LEU A 251 -1.01 -1.18 12.61
N SER A 252 -0.27 -2.00 11.87
CA SER A 252 1.13 -2.37 12.19
C SER A 252 2.18 -1.37 11.68
N ARG A 253 1.76 -0.26 11.04
CA ARG A 253 2.62 0.76 10.42
C ARG A 253 3.68 0.16 9.47
N TRP A 254 3.26 -0.77 8.60
CA TRP A 254 4.12 -1.34 7.57
C TRP A 254 4.33 -0.37 6.40
N TRP A 255 3.30 0.38 6.04
CA TRP A 255 3.46 1.60 5.26
C TRP A 255 3.63 2.78 6.23
N HIS A 256 4.77 3.47 6.17
CA HIS A 256 5.06 4.61 7.04
C HIS A 256 6.12 5.54 6.44
N ASN A 257 5.87 6.85 6.47
CA ASN A 257 6.68 7.92 5.86
C ASN A 257 6.91 7.71 4.35
N GLY A 258 5.93 7.08 3.68
CA GLY A 258 6.04 6.64 2.29
C GLY A 258 6.82 5.34 2.09
N HIS A 259 7.49 4.77 3.09
CA HIS A 259 8.25 3.53 2.92
C HIS A 259 7.38 2.29 3.20
N TRP A 260 7.52 1.24 2.38
CA TRP A 260 6.90 -0.07 2.64
C TRP A 260 7.90 -1.01 3.32
N ARG A 261 7.54 -1.48 4.51
CA ARG A 261 8.38 -2.29 5.40
C ARG A 261 7.96 -3.75 5.36
N ARG A 262 8.54 -4.49 4.42
CA ARG A 262 8.49 -5.96 4.36
C ARG A 262 8.79 -6.56 5.75
N ARG A 263 7.92 -7.46 6.22
CA ARG A 263 8.19 -8.37 7.34
C ARG A 263 7.95 -9.80 6.92
N ASP A 264 8.99 -10.63 6.95
CA ASP A 264 8.93 -12.06 6.65
C ASP A 264 8.31 -12.89 7.80
N LEU A 265 7.11 -12.51 8.24
CA LEU A 265 6.38 -13.15 9.34
C LEU A 265 5.59 -14.41 8.90
N GLY A 266 5.79 -14.90 7.68
CA GLY A 266 5.04 -16.02 7.10
C GLY A 266 3.55 -15.74 6.84
N THR A 267 3.07 -14.51 7.08
CA THR A 267 1.68 -14.10 6.84
C THR A 267 1.46 -13.44 5.48
N THR A 268 2.53 -13.16 4.72
CA THR A 268 2.43 -12.82 3.30
C THR A 268 1.87 -14.01 2.54
N VAL A 269 0.67 -13.85 1.96
CA VAL A 269 -0.02 -14.92 1.22
C VAL A 269 0.66 -15.14 -0.14
N SER A 270 1.80 -15.85 -0.12
CA SER A 270 2.62 -16.14 -1.31
C SER A 270 1.95 -17.08 -2.33
N HIS A 271 0.90 -17.77 -1.89
CA HIS A 271 0.14 -18.77 -2.64
C HIS A 271 -1.34 -18.75 -2.20
N PRO A 272 -2.14 -17.77 -2.64
CA PRO A 272 -3.57 -17.79 -2.38
C PRO A 272 -4.19 -18.99 -3.10
N LEU A 273 -4.89 -19.84 -2.34
CA LEU A 273 -5.55 -21.06 -2.84
C LEU A 273 -6.94 -20.79 -3.44
N SER A 274 -7.37 -19.53 -3.43
CA SER A 274 -8.66 -19.02 -3.89
C SER A 274 -8.45 -17.60 -4.43
N ILE A 275 -9.37 -17.13 -5.28
CA ILE A 275 -9.45 -15.71 -5.63
C ILE A 275 -9.81 -14.94 -4.36
N ARG A 276 -9.13 -13.81 -4.13
CA ARG A 276 -9.50 -12.85 -3.10
C ARG A 276 -9.65 -11.46 -3.71
N GLY A 277 -10.66 -10.73 -3.27
CA GLY A 277 -10.94 -9.37 -3.70
C GLY A 277 -11.08 -8.42 -2.52
N VAL A 278 -10.69 -7.16 -2.70
CA VAL A 278 -10.98 -6.07 -1.78
C VAL A 278 -11.53 -4.87 -2.53
N VAL A 279 -12.56 -4.23 -1.99
CA VAL A 279 -13.00 -2.89 -2.44
C VAL A 279 -12.21 -1.87 -1.63
N VAL A 280 -11.52 -0.97 -2.32
CA VAL A 280 -10.80 0.14 -1.70
C VAL A 280 -11.47 1.44 -2.12
N HIS A 281 -11.95 2.20 -1.14
CA HIS A 281 -12.53 3.52 -1.32
C HIS A 281 -11.62 4.54 -0.63
N VAL A 282 -11.24 5.60 -1.36
CA VAL A 282 -10.46 6.74 -0.86
C VAL A 282 -11.32 7.99 -0.96
N ALA A 283 -11.36 8.78 0.11
CA ALA A 283 -12.15 10.00 0.24
C ALA A 283 -11.31 11.14 0.81
N LEU A 284 -11.76 12.37 0.56
CA LEU A 284 -11.14 13.57 1.10
C LEU A 284 -11.39 13.68 2.61
N ASP A 285 -10.37 14.12 3.34
CA ASP A 285 -10.35 14.34 4.78
C ASP A 285 -10.81 15.79 5.10
N GLU A 286 -11.85 16.24 4.39
CA GLU A 286 -12.17 17.67 4.19
C GLU A 286 -12.64 18.39 5.47
N PHE A 287 -13.07 17.64 6.49
CA PHE A 287 -13.49 18.16 7.79
C PHE A 287 -12.32 18.49 8.72
N GLU A 288 -11.18 17.79 8.60
CA GLU A 288 -10.02 18.00 9.48
C GLU A 288 -8.79 18.58 8.76
N ASN A 289 -8.74 18.49 7.42
CA ASN A 289 -7.66 19.05 6.62
C ASN A 289 -8.17 19.55 5.25
N ARG A 290 -9.07 20.53 5.27
CA ARG A 290 -9.71 21.07 4.05
C ARG A 290 -8.74 21.61 2.99
N GLU A 291 -7.61 22.18 3.41
CA GLU A 291 -6.63 22.78 2.50
C GLU A 291 -5.67 21.72 1.93
N GLY A 292 -5.29 20.72 2.73
CA GLY A 292 -4.36 19.68 2.34
C GLY A 292 -5.00 18.46 1.68
N SER A 293 -6.25 18.12 2.02
CA SER A 293 -7.00 17.01 1.43
C SER A 293 -7.88 17.48 0.28
N THR A 294 -7.25 17.81 -0.84
CA THR A 294 -7.94 18.17 -2.09
C THR A 294 -7.66 17.13 -3.18
N LYS A 295 -8.54 17.07 -4.19
CA LYS A 295 -8.35 16.24 -5.38
C LYS A 295 -6.98 16.50 -6.03
N GLU A 296 -6.59 17.77 -6.17
CA GLU A 296 -5.28 18.16 -6.71
C GLU A 296 -4.11 17.67 -5.83
N THR A 297 -4.22 17.73 -4.50
CA THR A 297 -3.15 17.23 -3.62
C THR A 297 -2.97 15.71 -3.73
N LEU A 298 -4.07 14.97 -3.89
CA LEU A 298 -4.03 13.51 -4.08
C LEU A 298 -3.53 13.14 -5.49
N GLU A 299 -3.93 13.87 -6.53
CA GLU A 299 -3.40 13.67 -7.89
C GLU A 299 -1.88 13.92 -7.96
N ASN A 300 -1.39 14.97 -7.28
CA ASN A 300 0.05 15.23 -7.13
C ASN A 300 0.77 14.16 -6.28
N PHE A 301 0.08 13.48 -5.37
CA PHE A 301 0.64 12.38 -4.59
C PHE A 301 0.72 11.07 -5.40
N GLU A 302 -0.31 10.75 -6.18
CA GLU A 302 -0.34 9.63 -7.13
C GLU A 302 0.69 9.82 -8.25
N ALA A 303 0.90 11.04 -8.75
CA ALA A 303 1.97 11.36 -9.68
C ALA A 303 3.38 11.21 -9.06
N GLY A 304 3.48 11.17 -7.73
CA GLY A 304 4.72 10.94 -6.98
C GLY A 304 4.94 9.48 -6.58
N ALA A 305 5.96 9.25 -5.74
CA ALA A 305 6.22 7.96 -5.12
C ALA A 305 5.41 7.83 -3.82
N VAL A 306 4.21 7.22 -3.94
CA VAL A 306 3.29 6.82 -2.86
C VAL A 306 3.96 5.79 -1.94
N VAL A 307 4.66 4.83 -2.55
CA VAL A 307 5.65 3.97 -1.87
C VAL A 307 7.04 4.33 -2.39
N ARG A 308 8.00 4.51 -1.48
CA ARG A 308 9.38 4.94 -1.76
C ARG A 308 10.36 3.80 -1.48
N GLU A 309 11.50 3.81 -2.16
CA GLU A 309 12.63 2.95 -1.78
C GLU A 309 13.15 3.27 -0.38
N ASN A 310 13.89 2.31 0.20
CA ASN A 310 14.50 2.39 1.54
C ASN A 310 15.97 2.81 1.48
#